data_AF-U6KV97-F1
#
_entry.id   AF-U6KV97-F1
#
_cell.length_a   1.000
_cell.length_b   1.000
_cell.length_c   1.000
_cell.angle_alpha   90.00
_cell.angle_beta   90.00
_cell.angle_gamma   90.00
#
_symmetry.space_group_name_H-M   'P 1'
#
loop_
_entity.id
_entity.type
_entity.pdbx_description
1 polymer ?
#
loop_
_entity_poly.entity_id
_entity_poly.type
_entity_poly.pdbx_seq_one_letter_code
_entity_poly.pdbx_strand_id
1 'polypeptide(L)'
;MAEFEILNFNISRAQGVYARGLTVCPQLELWTSYVKFVYCTGTVDEFRKALMRAVDKLRWDPRAAPLWRELLLLDIRIYNASLLTRGQVQGLLSDFTGRATGPLIPTDLEQKVFRTPLSPGGSSLVDQYGDVNVLRTNYQTCLSRAVAGLEAVWVSYCAFERAVNSNSQLSTKLISFWEQRFTYARKAHVELTRLTRDIDWSCVALPLSVPDKSRQ
;
A
#
# COMPACT_ATOMS: atom_id res chain seq x y z
N MET A 1 16.65 7.51 16.39
CA MET A 1 15.90 7.97 17.60
C MET A 1 14.65 7.11 17.84
N ALA A 2 13.78 6.89 16.85
CA ALA A 2 12.65 5.97 17.01
C ALA A 2 13.09 4.52 17.26
N GLU A 3 14.09 4.02 16.51
CA GLU A 3 14.66 2.67 16.71
C GLU A 3 15.25 2.47 18.12
N PHE A 4 15.89 3.51 18.67
CA PHE A 4 16.41 3.49 20.03
C PHE A 4 15.29 3.36 21.08
N GLU A 5 14.17 4.07 20.91
CA GLU A 5 13.02 3.96 21.82
C GLU A 5 12.30 2.61 21.68
N ILE A 6 12.27 2.02 20.48
CA ILE A 6 11.76 0.66 20.25
C ILE A 6 12.60 -0.38 20.99
N LEU A 7 13.93 -0.27 20.92
CA LEU A 7 14.85 -1.16 21.64
C LEU A 7 14.71 -1.03 23.17
N ASN A 8 14.31 0.14 23.67
CA ASN A 8 14.02 0.38 25.08
C ASN A 8 12.57 0.08 25.47
N PHE A 9 11.79 -0.57 24.60
CA PHE A 9 10.37 -0.90 24.80
C PHE A 9 9.45 0.31 25.09
N ASN A 10 9.89 1.53 24.77
CA ASN A 10 9.13 2.76 24.99
C ASN A 10 8.23 3.10 23.79
N ILE A 11 7.18 2.29 23.58
CA ILE A 11 6.29 2.39 22.42
C ILE A 11 5.66 3.79 22.29
N SER A 12 5.20 4.41 23.38
CA SER A 12 4.59 5.74 23.35
C SER A 12 5.56 6.84 22.94
N ARG A 13 6.83 6.74 23.33
CA ARG A 13 7.86 7.71 22.88
C ARG A 13 8.20 7.51 21.42
N ALA A 14 8.34 6.26 20.98
CA ALA A 14 8.55 5.94 19.57
C ALA A 14 7.41 6.50 18.68
N GLN A 15 6.14 6.34 19.09
CA GLN A 15 5.00 6.97 18.42
C GLN A 15 5.14 8.48 18.32
N GLY A 16 5.52 9.16 19.41
CA GLY A 16 5.74 10.61 19.42
C GLY A 16 6.86 11.05 18.47
N VAL A 17 7.94 10.29 18.37
CA VAL A 17 9.03 10.57 17.41
C VAL A 17 8.54 10.43 15.97
N TYR A 18 7.85 9.33 15.63
CA TYR A 18 7.31 9.15 14.29
C TYR A 18 6.27 10.22 13.93
N ALA A 19 5.37 10.58 14.86
CA ALA A 19 4.36 11.60 14.64
C ALA A 19 4.98 12.94 14.21
N ARG A 20 6.10 13.34 14.84
CA ARG A 20 6.84 14.56 14.48
C ARG A 20 7.63 14.42 13.18
N GLY A 21 8.24 13.27 12.93
CA GLY A 21 9.02 13.06 11.71
C GLY A 21 8.16 13.03 10.44
N LEU A 22 7.03 12.33 10.50
CA LEU A 22 6.15 12.09 9.35
C LEU A 22 5.39 13.34 8.89
N THR A 23 5.27 14.37 9.74
CA THR A 23 4.68 15.66 9.35
C THR A 23 5.65 16.53 8.56
N VAL A 24 6.96 16.34 8.75
CA VAL A 24 8.00 17.21 8.18
C VAL A 24 8.56 16.64 6.88
N CYS A 25 8.80 15.32 6.81
CA CYS A 25 9.53 14.71 5.70
C CYS A 25 8.76 13.52 5.07
N PRO A 26 8.33 13.61 3.80
CA PRO A 26 7.77 12.47 3.07
C PRO A 26 8.89 11.58 2.50
N GLN A 27 9.77 11.06 3.37
CA GLN A 27 10.87 10.19 2.95
C GLN A 27 10.46 8.72 3.03
N LEU A 28 10.75 7.94 1.97
CA LEU A 28 10.41 6.53 1.90
C LEU A 28 10.93 5.72 3.10
N GLU A 29 12.18 5.93 3.52
CA GLU A 29 12.79 5.18 4.62
C GLU A 29 12.08 5.43 5.95
N LEU A 30 11.69 6.68 6.21
CA LEU A 30 10.95 7.05 7.41
C LEU A 30 9.57 6.39 7.44
N TRP A 31 8.84 6.45 6.32
CA TRP A 31 7.54 5.80 6.20
C TRP A 31 7.63 4.28 6.30
N THR A 32 8.66 3.68 5.69
CA THR A 32 8.90 2.23 5.76
C THR A 32 9.21 1.80 7.18
N SER A 33 10.05 2.56 7.90
CA SER A 33 10.35 2.33 9.32
C SER A 33 9.08 2.47 10.18
N TYR A 34 8.27 3.50 9.93
CA TYR A 34 6.99 3.68 10.63
C TYR A 34 6.00 2.53 10.38
N VAL A 35 5.84 2.11 9.13
CA VAL A 35 4.95 1.00 8.77
C VAL A 35 5.41 -0.31 9.43
N LYS A 36 6.72 -0.58 9.49
CA LYS A 36 7.28 -1.72 10.23
C LYS A 36 7.02 -1.62 11.74
N PHE A 37 7.16 -0.42 12.32
CA PHE A 37 6.83 -0.19 13.71
C PHE A 37 5.35 -0.49 14.02
N VAL A 38 4.43 -0.01 13.18
CA VAL A 38 2.98 -0.29 13.33
C VAL A 38 2.68 -1.77 13.11
N TYR A 39 3.36 -2.44 12.17
CA TYR A 39 3.23 -3.90 11.98
C TYR A 39 3.53 -4.70 13.24
N CYS A 40 4.55 -4.28 14.01
CA CYS A 40 4.97 -5.00 15.23
C CYS A 40 4.16 -4.62 16.48
N THR A 41 3.51 -3.46 16.51
CA THR A 41 2.95 -2.88 17.75
C THR A 41 1.46 -2.56 17.68
N GLY A 42 0.91 -2.41 16.48
CA GLY A 42 -0.46 -2.03 16.25
C GLY A 42 -1.36 -3.17 15.81
N THR A 43 -2.63 -2.84 15.63
CA THR A 43 -3.63 -3.72 15.03
C THR A 43 -3.49 -3.77 13.51
N VAL A 44 -4.11 -4.77 12.87
CA VAL A 44 -4.14 -4.86 11.40
C VAL A 44 -4.79 -3.63 10.76
N ASP A 45 -5.80 -3.06 11.39
CA ASP A 45 -6.47 -1.84 10.93
C ASP A 45 -5.52 -0.63 10.97
N GLU A 46 -4.79 -0.45 12.07
CA GLU A 46 -3.76 0.58 12.18
C GLU A 46 -2.65 0.39 11.15
N PHE A 47 -2.22 -0.85 10.91
CA PHE A 47 -1.24 -1.18 9.89
C PHE A 47 -1.73 -0.83 8.47
N ARG A 48 -2.97 -1.20 8.13
CA ARG A 48 -3.59 -0.83 6.85
C ARG A 48 -3.69 0.69 6.69
N LYS A 49 -4.11 1.41 7.73
CA LYS A 49 -4.18 2.88 7.74
C LYS A 49 -2.79 3.51 7.58
N ALA A 50 -1.77 2.94 8.21
CA ALA A 50 -0.39 3.38 8.06
C ALA A 50 0.10 3.20 6.60
N LEU A 51 -0.19 2.06 5.97
CA LEU A 51 0.11 1.80 4.55
C LEU A 51 -0.60 2.81 3.64
N MET A 52 -1.92 3.02 3.81
CA MET A 52 -2.70 3.99 3.04
C MET A 52 -2.12 5.40 3.16
N ARG A 53 -1.77 5.83 4.37
CA ARG A 53 -1.17 7.15 4.61
C ARG A 53 0.22 7.25 3.96
N ALA A 54 1.02 6.19 4.03
CA ALA A 54 2.35 6.15 3.43
C ALA A 54 2.28 6.30 1.90
N VAL A 55 1.40 5.55 1.23
CA VAL A 55 1.28 5.61 -0.23
C VAL A 55 0.71 6.94 -0.74
N ASP A 56 -0.15 7.61 0.05
CA ASP A 56 -0.64 8.96 -0.28
C ASP A 56 0.47 10.03 -0.17
N LYS A 57 1.28 9.96 0.90
CA LYS A 57 2.38 10.90 1.12
C LYS A 57 3.54 10.67 0.16
N LEU A 58 3.76 9.43 -0.26
CA LEU A 58 4.82 9.03 -1.19
C LEU A 58 4.33 8.86 -2.63
N ARG A 59 3.19 9.46 -2.98
CA ARG A 59 2.52 9.25 -4.28
C ARG A 59 3.36 9.57 -5.53
N TRP A 60 4.45 10.32 -5.37
CA TRP A 60 5.39 10.70 -6.43
C TRP A 60 6.74 9.99 -6.33
N ASP A 61 6.97 9.19 -5.29
CA ASP A 61 8.21 8.43 -5.14
C ASP A 61 8.09 7.11 -5.94
N PRO A 62 8.88 6.91 -7.00
CA PRO A 62 8.81 5.70 -7.82
C PRO A 62 9.23 4.44 -7.06
N ARG A 63 9.91 4.59 -5.91
CA ARG A 63 10.37 3.51 -5.04
C ARG A 63 9.31 3.06 -4.04
N ALA A 64 8.13 3.71 -4.00
CA ALA A 64 7.03 3.35 -3.09
C ALA A 64 6.33 2.02 -3.45
N ALA A 65 6.76 1.33 -4.51
CA ALA A 65 6.19 0.06 -4.97
C ALA A 65 6.04 -1.02 -3.87
N PRO A 66 7.00 -1.22 -2.94
CA PRO A 66 6.83 -2.18 -1.86
C PRO A 66 5.63 -1.88 -0.96
N LEU A 67 5.38 -0.60 -0.63
CA LEU A 67 4.25 -0.20 0.21
C LEU A 67 2.91 -0.45 -0.48
N TRP A 68 2.83 -0.13 -1.78
CA TRP A 68 1.65 -0.46 -2.60
C TRP A 68 1.39 -1.95 -2.66
N ARG A 69 2.45 -2.76 -2.82
CA ARG A 69 2.34 -4.21 -2.87
C ARG A 69 1.77 -4.77 -1.56
N GLU A 70 2.32 -4.38 -0.42
CA GLU A 70 1.82 -4.83 0.90
C GLU A 70 0.36 -4.42 1.11
N LEU A 71 -0.01 -3.19 0.74
CA LEU A 71 -1.38 -2.69 0.83
C LEU A 71 -2.36 -3.51 -0.02
N LEU A 72 -2.04 -3.72 -1.30
CA LEU A 72 -2.91 -4.47 -2.21
C LEU A 72 -3.04 -5.93 -1.79
N LEU A 73 -1.95 -6.58 -1.34
CA LEU A 73 -2.02 -7.95 -0.84
C LEU A 73 -2.88 -8.05 0.42
N LEU A 74 -2.77 -7.10 1.34
CA LEU A 74 -3.63 -7.05 2.52
C LEU A 74 -5.10 -6.86 2.15
N ASP A 75 -5.40 -5.94 1.23
CA ASP A 75 -6.77 -5.72 0.75
C ASP A 75 -7.34 -6.94 0.02
N ILE A 76 -6.53 -7.64 -0.79
CA ILE A 76 -6.91 -8.91 -1.40
C ILE A 76 -7.27 -9.94 -0.33
N ARG A 77 -6.46 -10.07 0.73
CA ARG A 77 -6.77 -11.01 1.83
C ARG A 77 -8.06 -10.65 2.53
N ILE A 78 -8.30 -9.36 2.83
CA ILE A 78 -9.55 -8.92 3.47
C ILE A 78 -10.75 -9.15 2.55
N TYR A 79 -10.60 -8.89 1.25
CA TYR A 79 -11.63 -9.17 0.25
C TYR A 79 -11.95 -10.67 0.13
N ASN A 80 -10.92 -11.51 0.00
CA ASN A 80 -11.09 -12.97 -0.03
C ASN A 80 -11.72 -13.47 1.28
N ALA A 81 -11.32 -12.93 2.43
CA ALA A 81 -11.94 -13.23 3.73
C ALA A 81 -13.43 -12.87 3.76
N SER A 82 -13.82 -11.75 3.13
CA SER A 82 -15.22 -11.34 2.96
C SER A 82 -16.01 -12.37 2.15
N LEU A 83 -15.48 -12.81 1.01
CA LEU A 83 -16.10 -13.84 0.17
C LEU A 83 -16.27 -15.17 0.91
N LEU A 84 -15.22 -15.63 1.59
CA LEU A 84 -15.25 -16.89 2.35
C LEU A 84 -16.25 -16.84 3.51
N THR A 85 -16.45 -15.67 4.13
CA THR A 85 -17.49 -15.49 5.17
C THR A 85 -18.90 -15.66 4.61
N ARG A 86 -19.10 -15.36 3.31
CA ARG A 86 -20.36 -15.55 2.59
C ARG A 86 -20.48 -16.94 1.96
N GLY A 87 -19.50 -17.83 2.17
CA GLY A 87 -19.43 -19.15 1.55
C GLY A 87 -19.11 -19.12 0.05
N GLN A 88 -18.62 -17.98 -0.47
CA GLN A 88 -18.27 -17.82 -1.88
C GLN A 88 -16.80 -18.19 -2.12
N VAL A 89 -16.58 -19.26 -2.87
CA VAL A 89 -15.23 -19.69 -3.31
C VAL A 89 -14.90 -19.26 -4.74
N GLN A 90 -15.90 -18.80 -5.49
CA GLN A 90 -15.71 -18.24 -6.82
C GLN A 90 -15.28 -16.77 -6.72
N GLY A 91 -14.31 -16.37 -7.53
CA GLY A 91 -13.81 -14.98 -7.58
C GLY A 91 -12.75 -14.63 -6.53
N LEU A 92 -12.20 -15.64 -5.83
CA LEU A 92 -11.03 -15.46 -4.98
C LEU A 92 -9.83 -15.03 -5.82
N LEU A 93 -9.14 -14.00 -5.34
CA LEU A 93 -8.01 -13.41 -6.05
C LEU A 93 -6.70 -14.06 -5.62
N SER A 94 -5.77 -14.19 -6.56
CA SER A 94 -4.44 -14.78 -6.34
C SER A 94 -3.40 -13.75 -5.93
N ASP A 95 -2.28 -14.25 -5.41
CA ASP A 95 -1.08 -13.46 -5.18
C ASP A 95 -0.48 -13.01 -6.52
N PHE A 96 -0.44 -11.70 -6.77
CA PHE A 96 0.12 -11.14 -7.98
C PHE A 96 1.64 -11.04 -7.96
N THR A 97 2.29 -11.30 -6.83
CA THR A 97 3.76 -11.28 -6.70
C THR A 97 4.42 -12.54 -7.22
N GLY A 98 3.63 -13.56 -7.57
CA GLY A 98 4.11 -14.86 -8.05
C GLY A 98 4.71 -15.75 -6.95
N ARG A 99 4.60 -15.36 -5.67
CA ARG A 99 5.10 -16.18 -4.55
C ARG A 99 4.18 -17.37 -4.25
N ALA A 100 2.88 -17.23 -4.51
CA ALA A 100 1.91 -18.31 -4.38
C ALA A 100 1.27 -18.62 -5.75
N THR A 101 1.07 -19.90 -6.04
CA THR A 101 0.53 -20.40 -7.31
C THR A 101 -1.01 -20.55 -7.30
N GLY A 102 -1.70 -19.96 -6.33
CA GLY A 102 -3.14 -20.09 -6.16
C GLY A 102 -3.81 -18.88 -5.52
N PRO A 103 -5.13 -18.96 -5.28
CA PRO A 103 -5.87 -17.93 -4.56
C PRO A 103 -5.23 -17.64 -3.21
N LEU A 104 -5.16 -16.36 -2.85
CA LEU A 104 -4.57 -15.94 -1.59
C LEU A 104 -5.59 -16.15 -0.47
N ILE A 105 -5.60 -17.36 0.10
CA ILE A 105 -6.50 -17.74 1.17
C ILE A 105 -5.95 -17.21 2.51
N PRO A 106 -6.73 -16.42 3.26
CA PRO A 106 -6.38 -16.05 4.63
C PRO A 106 -6.27 -17.29 5.52
N THR A 107 -5.27 -17.32 6.39
CA THR A 107 -5.15 -18.33 7.45
C THR A 107 -6.32 -18.24 8.44
N ASP A 108 -6.59 -19.29 9.21
CA ASP A 108 -7.66 -19.29 10.22
C ASP A 108 -7.51 -18.14 11.23
N LEU A 109 -6.26 -17.81 11.59
CA LEU A 109 -5.96 -16.69 12.48
C LEU A 109 -6.29 -15.34 11.81
N GLU A 110 -5.86 -15.13 10.56
CA GLU A 110 -6.19 -13.92 9.80
C GLU A 110 -7.71 -13.78 9.63
N GLN A 111 -8.39 -14.87 9.28
CA GLN A 111 -9.83 -14.90 9.12
C GLN A 111 -10.56 -14.52 10.42
N LYS A 112 -10.06 -14.97 11.57
CA LYS A 112 -10.58 -14.58 12.89
C LYS A 112 -10.34 -13.10 13.17
N VAL A 113 -9.12 -12.61 12.93
CA VAL A 113 -8.76 -11.20 13.15
C VAL A 113 -9.61 -10.28 12.27
N PHE A 114 -9.77 -10.58 10.98
CA PHE A 114 -10.51 -9.71 10.07
C PHE A 114 -12.02 -9.63 10.37
N ARG A 115 -12.59 -10.67 10.99
CA ARG A 115 -14.00 -10.72 11.41
C ARG A 115 -14.24 -10.13 12.80
N THR A 116 -13.20 -9.99 13.62
CA THR A 116 -13.36 -9.46 14.98
C THR A 116 -13.68 -7.97 14.89
N PRO A 117 -14.75 -7.49 15.58
CA PRO A 117 -15.05 -6.06 15.65
C PRO A 117 -13.88 -5.26 16.20
N LEU A 118 -13.58 -4.12 15.55
CA LEU A 118 -12.48 -3.24 15.98
C LEU A 118 -12.71 -2.59 17.35
N SER A 119 -13.98 -2.38 17.69
CA SER A 119 -14.45 -1.87 18.97
C SER A 119 -15.70 -2.63 19.41
N PRO A 120 -16.06 -2.63 20.70
CA PRO A 120 -17.32 -3.22 21.15
C PRO A 120 -18.52 -2.61 20.38
N GLY A 121 -19.22 -3.43 19.59
CA GLY A 121 -20.32 -2.99 18.71
C GLY A 121 -19.90 -2.25 17.43
N GLY A 122 -18.61 -2.17 17.13
CA GLY A 122 -18.07 -1.59 15.90
C GLY A 122 -18.11 -2.55 14.71
N SER A 123 -17.76 -2.04 13.53
CA SER A 123 -17.58 -2.85 12.32
C SER A 123 -16.25 -3.62 12.34
N SER A 124 -16.24 -4.78 11.69
CA SER A 124 -15.02 -5.57 11.47
C SER A 124 -14.21 -5.04 10.28
N LEU A 125 -12.99 -5.54 10.07
CA LEU A 125 -12.20 -5.17 8.88
C LEU A 125 -12.89 -5.64 7.59
N VAL A 126 -13.54 -6.81 7.64
CA VAL A 126 -14.31 -7.32 6.50
C VAL A 126 -15.46 -6.38 6.13
N ASP A 127 -16.14 -5.82 7.12
CA ASP A 127 -17.24 -4.89 6.88
C ASP A 127 -16.75 -3.55 6.32
N GLN A 128 -15.60 -3.05 6.79
CA GLN A 128 -15.07 -1.75 6.37
C GLN A 128 -14.33 -1.79 5.03
N TYR A 129 -13.57 -2.86 4.78
CA TYR A 129 -12.62 -2.93 3.66
C TYR A 129 -12.86 -4.10 2.70
N GLY A 130 -13.78 -5.01 3.03
CA GLY A 130 -14.15 -6.13 2.17
C GLY A 130 -15.07 -5.76 1.00
N ASP A 131 -15.47 -4.49 0.86
CA ASP A 131 -16.21 -4.02 -0.31
C ASP A 131 -15.30 -4.00 -1.55
N VAL A 132 -15.83 -4.57 -2.63
CA VAL A 132 -15.28 -4.55 -3.99
C VAL A 132 -14.81 -3.13 -4.38
N ASN A 133 -15.58 -2.10 -4.03
CA ASN A 133 -15.26 -0.73 -4.42
C ASN A 133 -13.97 -0.22 -3.76
N VAL A 134 -13.70 -0.62 -2.51
CA VAL A 134 -12.48 -0.24 -1.80
C VAL A 134 -11.26 -0.84 -2.51
N LEU A 135 -11.31 -2.14 -2.78
CA LEU A 135 -10.24 -2.83 -3.49
C LEU A 135 -10.04 -2.26 -4.91
N ARG A 136 -11.14 -1.98 -5.62
CA ARG A 136 -11.11 -1.36 -6.95
C ARG A 136 -10.42 0.01 -6.92
N THR A 137 -10.81 0.89 -6.01
CA THR A 137 -10.21 2.23 -5.90
C THR A 137 -8.72 2.14 -5.60
N ASN A 138 -8.29 1.20 -4.76
CA ASN A 138 -6.87 1.02 -4.44
C ASN A 138 -6.06 0.50 -5.64
N TYR A 139 -6.59 -0.46 -6.40
CA TYR A 139 -5.97 -0.88 -7.67
C TYR A 139 -5.84 0.28 -8.65
N GLN A 140 -6.94 0.98 -8.91
CA GLN A 140 -6.99 2.11 -9.86
C GLN A 140 -6.06 3.24 -9.45
N THR A 141 -5.97 3.52 -8.14
CA THR A 141 -5.03 4.50 -7.62
C THR A 141 -3.59 4.05 -7.86
N CYS A 142 -3.24 2.80 -7.55
CA CYS A 142 -1.91 2.25 -7.80
C CYS A 142 -1.53 2.30 -9.29
N LEU A 143 -2.44 1.92 -10.18
CA LEU A 143 -2.22 1.90 -11.64
C LEU A 143 -2.03 3.31 -12.24
N SER A 144 -2.45 4.35 -11.52
CA SER A 144 -2.20 5.75 -11.90
C SER A 144 -0.84 6.27 -11.42
N ARG A 145 -0.09 5.49 -10.62
CA ARG A 145 1.21 5.89 -10.07
C ARG A 145 2.34 5.28 -10.87
N ALA A 146 3.43 6.04 -11.01
CA ALA A 146 4.64 5.62 -11.72
C ALA A 146 5.56 4.78 -10.80
N VAL A 147 5.08 3.62 -10.37
CA VAL A 147 5.78 2.71 -9.45
C VAL A 147 6.33 1.46 -10.17
N ALA A 148 7.33 0.80 -9.59
CA ALA A 148 7.85 -0.46 -10.12
C ALA A 148 6.82 -1.61 -9.98
N GLY A 149 6.90 -2.61 -10.87
CA GLY A 149 6.06 -3.82 -10.79
C GLY A 149 4.60 -3.64 -11.21
N LEU A 150 4.25 -2.54 -11.89
CA LEU A 150 2.90 -2.25 -12.37
C LEU A 150 2.31 -3.36 -13.25
N GLU A 151 3.11 -4.09 -14.02
CA GLU A 151 2.66 -5.20 -14.87
C GLU A 151 1.92 -6.29 -14.07
N ALA A 152 2.49 -6.71 -12.95
CA ALA A 152 1.91 -7.72 -12.09
C ALA A 152 0.58 -7.23 -11.48
N VAL A 153 0.55 -5.96 -11.05
CA VAL A 153 -0.66 -5.30 -10.54
C VAL A 153 -1.74 -5.21 -11.61
N TRP A 154 -1.36 -4.91 -12.86
CA TRP A 154 -2.28 -4.84 -13.99
C TRP A 154 -2.93 -6.18 -14.30
N VAL A 155 -2.14 -7.26 -14.35
CA VAL A 155 -2.65 -8.62 -14.54
C VAL A 155 -3.63 -9.01 -13.43
N SER A 156 -3.29 -8.67 -12.18
CA SER A 156 -4.17 -8.91 -11.02
C SER A 156 -5.47 -8.12 -11.11
N TYR A 157 -5.40 -6.84 -11.49
CA TYR A 157 -6.58 -6.00 -11.68
C TYR A 157 -7.50 -6.54 -12.79
N CYS A 158 -6.93 -7.01 -13.90
CA CYS A 158 -7.71 -7.64 -14.98
C CYS A 158 -8.42 -8.91 -14.50
N ALA A 159 -7.75 -9.73 -13.68
CA ALA A 159 -8.36 -10.92 -13.08
C ALA A 159 -9.48 -10.53 -12.10
N PHE A 160 -9.26 -9.51 -11.28
CA PHE A 160 -10.25 -8.95 -10.35
C PHE A 160 -11.51 -8.45 -11.07
N GLU A 161 -11.38 -7.59 -12.08
CA GLU A 161 -12.55 -7.02 -12.77
C GLU A 161 -13.35 -8.07 -13.56
N ARG A 162 -12.69 -9.13 -14.04
CA ARG A 162 -13.37 -10.28 -14.67
C ARG A 162 -14.07 -11.16 -13.63
N ALA A 163 -13.50 -11.33 -12.44
CA ALA A 163 -14.08 -12.12 -11.36
C ALA A 163 -15.31 -11.45 -10.73
N VAL A 164 -15.27 -10.12 -10.58
CA VAL A 164 -16.32 -9.34 -9.91
C VAL A 164 -17.51 -9.08 -10.82
N ASN A 165 -17.27 -8.75 -12.09
CA ASN A 165 -18.34 -8.37 -13.00
C ASN A 165 -18.81 -9.58 -13.80
N SER A 166 -20.03 -10.07 -13.51
CA SER A 166 -20.67 -11.11 -14.33
C SER A 166 -20.92 -10.65 -15.77
N ASN A 167 -21.02 -9.34 -16.01
CA ASN A 167 -21.14 -8.76 -17.35
C ASN A 167 -19.76 -8.53 -17.99
N SER A 168 -19.36 -9.47 -18.85
CA SER A 168 -18.10 -9.45 -19.61
C SER A 168 -17.89 -8.18 -20.45
N GLN A 169 -18.97 -7.53 -20.92
CA GLN A 169 -18.85 -6.30 -21.72
C GLN A 169 -18.46 -5.10 -20.86
N LEU A 170 -19.00 -4.99 -19.65
CA LEU A 170 -18.69 -3.88 -18.73
C LEU A 170 -17.25 -3.99 -18.22
N SER A 171 -16.81 -5.18 -17.85
CA SER A 171 -15.42 -5.42 -17.41
C SER A 171 -14.43 -5.10 -18.52
N THR A 172 -14.72 -5.50 -19.77
CA THR A 172 -13.87 -5.17 -20.93
C THR A 172 -13.75 -3.68 -21.16
N LYS A 173 -14.86 -2.92 -21.07
CA LYS A 173 -14.85 -1.45 -21.20
C LYS A 173 -14.06 -0.77 -20.09
N LEU A 174 -14.19 -1.26 -18.86
CA LEU A 174 -13.47 -0.70 -17.71
C LEU A 174 -11.96 -0.98 -17.85
N ILE A 175 -11.58 -2.20 -18.23
CA ILE A 175 -10.19 -2.58 -18.47
C ILE A 175 -9.60 -1.72 -19.59
N SER A 176 -10.25 -1.59 -20.75
CA SER A 176 -9.71 -0.78 -21.86
C SER A 176 -9.55 0.70 -21.51
N PHE A 177 -10.45 1.26 -20.69
CA PHE A 177 -10.33 2.64 -20.19
C PHE A 177 -9.12 2.83 -19.27
N TRP A 178 -8.80 1.84 -18.45
CA TRP A 178 -7.66 1.88 -17.52
C TRP A 178 -6.33 1.49 -18.17
N GLU A 179 -6.36 0.73 -19.26
CA GLU A 179 -5.18 0.32 -20.03
C GLU A 179 -4.36 1.51 -20.54
N GLN A 180 -5.04 2.57 -20.99
CA GLN A 180 -4.36 3.80 -21.42
C GLN A 180 -3.62 4.47 -20.25
N ARG A 181 -4.27 4.58 -19.08
CA ARG A 181 -3.67 5.17 -17.87
C ARG A 181 -2.48 4.36 -17.38
N PHE A 182 -2.62 3.04 -17.34
CA PHE A 182 -1.54 2.12 -17.03
C PHE A 182 -0.35 2.31 -17.99
N THR A 183 -0.61 2.43 -19.30
CA THR A 183 0.44 2.66 -20.29
C THR A 183 1.18 3.98 -20.03
N TYR A 184 0.46 5.05 -19.70
CA TYR A 184 1.08 6.33 -19.34
C TYR A 184 1.90 6.24 -18.04
N ALA A 185 1.36 5.60 -16.99
CA ALA A 185 2.06 5.41 -15.72
C ALA A 185 3.34 4.59 -15.88
N ARG A 186 3.30 3.53 -16.70
CA ARG A 186 4.47 2.71 -17.04
C ARG A 186 5.54 3.53 -17.75
N LYS A 187 5.17 4.31 -18.78
CA LYS A 187 6.12 5.19 -19.49
C LYS A 187 6.72 6.24 -18.55
N ALA A 188 5.89 6.84 -17.71
CA ALA A 188 6.36 7.79 -16.70
C ALA A 188 7.33 7.15 -15.71
N HIS A 189 7.10 5.90 -15.29
CA HIS A 189 8.03 5.19 -14.40
C HIS A 189 9.41 4.96 -15.03
N VAL A 190 9.44 4.59 -16.31
CA VAL A 190 10.71 4.41 -17.05
C VAL A 190 11.48 5.73 -17.11
N GLU A 191 10.82 6.83 -17.46
CA GLU A 191 11.47 8.15 -17.52
C GLU A 191 11.90 8.65 -16.13
N LEU A 192 11.08 8.47 -15.10
CA LEU A 192 11.44 8.83 -13.73
C LEU A 192 12.68 8.07 -13.29
N THR A 193 12.71 6.75 -13.50
CA THR A 193 13.86 5.92 -13.15
C THR A 193 15.12 6.38 -13.85
N ARG A 194 15.01 6.79 -15.12
CA ARG A 194 16.13 7.35 -15.90
C ARG A 194 16.63 8.67 -15.31
N LEU A 195 15.73 9.60 -14.97
CA LEU A 195 16.07 10.91 -14.42
C LEU A 195 16.63 10.83 -12.99
N THR A 196 16.16 9.88 -12.21
CA THR A 196 16.52 9.76 -10.79
C THR A 196 17.65 8.77 -10.53
N ARG A 197 18.27 8.22 -11.58
CA ARG A 197 19.32 7.21 -11.46
C ARG A 197 20.52 7.67 -10.63
N ASP A 198 20.88 8.94 -10.81
CA ASP A 198 22.09 9.51 -10.21
C ASP A 198 21.77 10.30 -8.92
N ILE A 199 20.51 10.26 -8.45
CA ILE A 199 20.07 10.89 -7.21
C ILE A 199 20.38 9.96 -6.04
N ASP A 200 21.17 10.45 -5.08
CA ASP A 200 21.29 9.78 -3.78
C ASP A 200 20.08 10.09 -2.92
N TRP A 201 19.20 9.10 -2.80
CA TRP A 201 17.99 9.18 -1.99
C TRP A 201 18.21 9.01 -0.48
N SER A 202 19.43 8.65 -0.06
CA SER A 202 19.83 8.52 1.33
C SER A 202 20.29 9.85 1.95
N CYS A 203 20.55 10.86 1.11
CA CYS A 203 20.89 12.20 1.56
C CYS A 203 19.78 12.83 2.40
N VAL A 204 20.15 13.31 3.58
CA VAL A 204 19.24 14.06 4.46
C VAL A 204 19.07 15.47 3.90
N ALA A 205 17.84 16.00 3.93
CA ALA A 205 17.56 17.38 3.57
C ALA A 205 18.28 18.32 4.55
N LEU A 206 19.43 18.84 4.14
CA LEU A 206 20.17 19.85 4.86
C LEU A 206 19.77 21.23 4.32
N PRO A 207 19.58 22.23 5.20
CA PRO A 207 19.42 23.60 4.73
C PRO A 207 20.67 24.01 3.96
N LEU A 208 20.50 24.71 2.85
CA LEU A 208 21.62 25.27 2.09
C LEU A 208 22.35 26.26 3.00
N SER A 209 23.54 25.89 3.48
CA SER A 209 24.42 26.83 4.17
C SER A 209 24.93 27.83 3.14
N VAL A 210 24.27 28.98 3.01
CA VAL A 210 24.83 30.10 2.26
C VAL A 210 26.08 30.54 3.02
N PRO A 211 27.29 30.45 2.43
CA PRO A 211 28.48 30.98 3.09
C PRO A 211 28.30 32.48 3.22
N ASP A 212 28.19 32.95 4.46
CA ASP A 212 28.05 34.36 4.79
C ASP A 212 29.34 35.10 4.40
N LYS A 213 29.33 35.75 3.24
CA LYS A 213 30.45 36.57 2.75
C LYS A 213 30.64 37.87 3.54
N SER A 214 29.88 38.12 4.61
CA SER A 214 29.97 39.35 5.42
C SER A 214 31.04 39.30 6.53
N ARG A 215 31.82 38.22 6.64
CA ARG A 215 32.92 38.05 7.63
C ARG A 215 34.32 37.92 7.00
N GLN A 216 34.61 38.67 5.93
CA GLN A 216 35.98 38.89 5.45
C GLN A 216 36.33 40.36 5.47
#